data_AF-A0A1V5PAA2-F1
#
_entry.id   AF-A0A1V5PAA2-F1
#
_cell.length_a   1.000
_cell.length_b   1.000
_cell.length_c   1.000
_cell.angle_alpha   90.00
_cell.angle_beta   90.00
_cell.angle_gamma   90.00
#
_symmetry.space_group_name_H-M   'P 1'
#
loop_
_entity.id
_entity.type
_entity.pdbx_description
1 polymer ?
#
loop_
_entity_poly.entity_id
_entity_poly.type
_entity_poly.pdbx_seq_one_letter_code
_entity_poly.pdbx_strand_id
1 'polypeptide(L)'
;MRLNGKQALGYVRIRKIDSDFTRTNRQFKILNSIYAKFRSKSLPEQYALLYKLMPLLETDLSAAQITEYAYSALAINTQGLMHETVPYEESYATKRVNRSSVLVFDMPLNAWRVHSFIYLNEGEPEQAKLLQGGKSLPPRTPSPTLPPPYAEGYEEYYNIPEPEQAPE
;
A
#
# COMPACT_ATOMS: atom_id res chain seq x y z
N MET A 1 12.04 -20.26 0.52
CA MET A 1 12.94 -19.82 1.61
C MET A 1 12.16 -19.80 2.91
N ARG A 2 12.69 -20.34 4.02
CA ARG A 2 12.06 -20.27 5.35
C ARG A 2 12.84 -19.30 6.22
N LEU A 3 12.15 -18.33 6.83
CA LEU A 3 12.74 -17.32 7.71
C LEU A 3 12.34 -17.58 9.16
N ASN A 4 13.27 -17.41 10.09
CA ASN A 4 12.95 -17.28 11.52
C ASN A 4 12.50 -15.84 11.85
N GLY A 5 12.04 -15.59 13.08
CA GLY A 5 11.54 -14.26 13.48
C GLY A 5 12.55 -13.12 13.33
N LYS A 6 13.83 -13.35 13.68
CA LYS A 6 14.88 -12.33 13.54
C LYS A 6 15.17 -12.03 12.06
N GLN A 7 15.21 -13.06 11.23
CA GLN A 7 15.43 -12.90 9.79
C GLN A 7 14.25 -12.22 9.08
N ALA A 8 13.01 -12.60 9.44
CA ALA A 8 11.82 -11.95 8.92
C ALA A 8 11.78 -10.46 9.29
N LEU A 9 12.12 -10.14 10.55
CA LEU A 9 12.23 -8.75 11.00
C LEU A 9 13.32 -7.97 10.23
N GLY A 10 14.48 -8.58 9.99
CA GLY A 10 15.54 -7.97 9.17
C GLY A 10 15.08 -7.70 7.73
N TYR A 11 14.41 -8.68 7.12
CA TYR A 11 13.89 -8.59 5.75
C TYR A 11 12.87 -7.47 5.57
N VAL A 12 11.95 -7.27 6.52
CA VAL A 12 10.93 -6.19 6.43
C VAL A 12 11.48 -4.80 6.78
N ARG A 13 12.58 -4.72 7.54
CA ARG A 13 13.15 -3.44 8.02
C ARG A 13 14.21 -2.84 7.11
N ILE A 14 14.86 -3.64 6.26
CA ILE A 14 15.97 -3.13 5.44
C ILE A 14 15.49 -2.00 4.50
N ARG A 15 16.15 -0.83 4.61
CA ARG A 15 15.85 0.39 3.84
C ARG A 15 16.92 0.77 2.81
N LYS A 16 18.15 0.26 2.95
CA LYS A 16 19.31 0.72 2.16
C LYS A 16 19.44 0.08 0.78
N ILE A 17 18.61 -0.92 0.47
CA ILE A 17 18.77 -1.75 -0.73
C ILE A 17 17.88 -1.32 -1.89
N ASP A 18 16.88 -0.44 -1.64
CA ASP A 18 15.88 0.00 -2.62
C ASP A 18 14.97 1.11 -2.05
N SER A 19 13.80 1.33 -2.67
CA SER A 19 12.83 2.37 -2.34
C SER A 19 11.90 1.99 -1.19
N ASP A 20 11.23 3.00 -0.62
CA ASP A 20 10.21 2.80 0.41
C ASP A 20 9.05 1.91 -0.08
N PHE A 21 8.64 2.08 -1.35
CA PHE A 21 7.61 1.27 -2.00
C PHE A 21 8.02 -0.21 -2.09
N THR A 22 9.27 -0.49 -2.46
CA THR A 22 9.77 -1.88 -2.48
C THR A 22 9.80 -2.48 -1.07
N ARG A 23 10.11 -1.66 -0.05
CA ARG A 23 10.01 -2.10 1.36
C ARG A 23 8.57 -2.41 1.77
N THR A 24 7.61 -1.58 1.39
CA THR A 24 6.17 -1.83 1.62
C THR A 24 5.73 -3.14 0.96
N ASN A 25 6.18 -3.43 -0.27
CA ASN A 25 5.92 -4.70 -0.93
C ASN A 25 6.53 -5.89 -0.16
N ARG A 26 7.76 -5.77 0.36
CA ARG A 26 8.34 -6.82 1.24
C ARG A 26 7.53 -7.05 2.50
N GLN A 27 7.04 -5.99 3.14
CA GLN A 27 6.18 -6.08 4.31
C GLN A 27 4.89 -6.85 3.97
N PHE A 28 4.24 -6.50 2.86
CA PHE A 28 3.07 -7.22 2.37
C PHE A 28 3.36 -8.69 2.07
N LYS A 29 4.46 -9.02 1.38
CA LYS A 29 4.87 -10.41 1.11
C LYS A 29 4.99 -11.25 2.38
N ILE A 30 5.55 -10.67 3.45
CA ILE A 30 5.64 -11.36 4.75
C ILE A 30 4.26 -11.54 5.36
N LEU A 31 3.40 -10.52 5.36
CA LEU A 31 2.03 -10.62 5.87
C LEU A 31 1.21 -11.69 5.13
N ASN A 32 1.26 -11.68 3.79
CA ASN A 32 0.57 -12.68 2.96
C ASN A 32 1.12 -14.09 3.20
N SER A 33 2.44 -14.24 3.41
CA SER A 33 3.04 -15.53 3.75
C SER A 33 2.62 -16.03 5.14
N ILE A 34 2.52 -15.12 6.12
CA ILE A 34 2.00 -15.43 7.47
C ILE A 34 0.53 -15.86 7.37
N TYR A 35 -0.28 -15.12 6.61
CA TYR A 35 -1.68 -15.43 6.38
C TYR A 35 -1.85 -16.81 5.72
N ALA A 36 -1.12 -17.10 4.65
CA ALA A 36 -1.18 -18.41 4.00
C ALA A 36 -0.80 -19.56 4.95
N LYS A 37 0.24 -19.37 5.77
CA LYS A 37 0.65 -20.36 6.78
C LYS A 37 -0.35 -20.49 7.94
N PHE A 38 -1.05 -19.42 8.28
CA PHE A 38 -2.13 -19.44 9.26
C PHE A 38 -3.32 -20.25 8.72
N ARG A 39 -3.75 -19.98 7.47
CA ARG A 39 -4.85 -20.70 6.81
C ARG A 39 -4.56 -22.16 6.52
N SER A 40 -3.28 -22.54 6.35
CA SER A 40 -2.89 -23.94 6.17
C SER A 40 -2.97 -24.79 7.45
N LYS A 41 -3.24 -24.19 8.61
CA LYS A 41 -3.38 -24.90 9.89
C LYS A 41 -4.80 -25.41 10.10
N SER A 42 -4.97 -26.38 10.98
CA SER A 42 -6.32 -26.80 11.41
C SER A 42 -7.03 -25.67 12.16
N LEU A 43 -8.36 -25.66 12.14
CA LEU A 43 -9.15 -24.63 12.82
C LEU A 43 -8.83 -24.49 14.32
N PRO A 44 -8.66 -25.59 15.11
CA PRO A 44 -8.23 -25.48 16.52
C PRO A 44 -6.85 -24.84 16.70
N GLU A 45 -5.89 -25.14 15.81
CA GLU A 45 -4.56 -24.52 15.85
C GLU A 45 -4.62 -23.02 15.51
N GLN A 46 -5.50 -22.62 14.58
CA GLN A 46 -5.74 -21.22 14.24
C GLN A 46 -6.24 -20.46 15.49
N TYR A 47 -7.23 -21.01 16.20
CA TYR A 47 -7.70 -20.44 17.47
C TYR A 47 -6.61 -20.37 18.54
N ALA A 48 -5.88 -21.46 18.77
CA ALA A 48 -4.80 -21.49 19.76
C ALA A 48 -3.71 -20.44 19.47
N LEU A 49 -3.41 -20.20 18.19
CA LEU A 49 -2.48 -19.15 17.79
C LEU A 49 -3.03 -17.76 18.09
N LEU A 50 -4.29 -17.48 17.75
CA LEU A 50 -4.93 -16.19 18.04
C LEU A 50 -4.87 -15.88 19.55
N TYR A 51 -5.27 -16.83 20.41
CA TYR A 51 -5.19 -16.67 21.86
C TYR A 51 -3.77 -16.36 22.36
N LYS A 52 -2.73 -16.95 21.75
CA LYS A 52 -1.34 -16.70 22.10
C LYS A 52 -0.85 -15.32 21.63
N LEU A 53 -1.38 -14.80 20.53
CA LEU A 53 -0.98 -13.51 19.96
C LEU A 53 -1.69 -12.33 20.60
N MET A 54 -2.92 -12.52 21.10
CA MET A 54 -3.73 -11.43 21.69
C MET A 54 -3.01 -10.58 22.73
N PRO A 55 -2.23 -11.14 23.69
CA PRO A 55 -1.51 -10.34 24.68
C PRO A 55 -0.37 -9.49 24.11
N LEU A 56 0.02 -9.70 22.84
CA LEU A 56 1.08 -8.96 22.15
C LEU A 56 0.54 -7.80 21.31
N LEU A 57 -0.78 -7.61 21.28
CA LEU A 57 -1.46 -6.60 20.49
C LEU A 57 -2.07 -5.53 21.39
N GLU A 58 -1.95 -4.28 20.97
CA GLU A 58 -2.67 -3.15 21.55
C GLU A 58 -3.73 -2.71 20.55
N THR A 59 -5.00 -2.69 20.96
CA THR A 59 -6.15 -2.43 20.08
C THR A 59 -7.32 -1.84 20.87
N ASP A 60 -8.16 -1.06 20.20
CA ASP A 60 -9.43 -0.55 20.71
C ASP A 60 -10.59 -1.54 20.52
N LEU A 61 -10.35 -2.66 19.84
CA LEU A 61 -11.33 -3.73 19.69
C LEU A 61 -11.55 -4.47 21.01
N SER A 62 -12.82 -4.57 21.42
CA SER A 62 -13.21 -5.42 22.55
C SER A 62 -13.00 -6.90 22.25
N ALA A 63 -12.87 -7.73 23.29
CA ALA A 63 -12.74 -9.18 23.15
C ALA A 63 -13.92 -9.81 22.37
N ALA A 64 -15.13 -9.27 22.52
CA ALA A 64 -16.30 -9.70 21.78
C ALA A 64 -16.16 -9.41 20.28
N GLN A 65 -15.76 -8.18 19.91
CA GLN A 65 -15.53 -7.80 18.51
C GLN A 65 -14.42 -8.64 17.86
N ILE A 66 -13.31 -8.85 18.56
CA ILE A 66 -12.22 -9.71 18.07
C ILE A 66 -12.73 -11.12 17.80
N THR A 67 -13.55 -11.67 18.69
CA THR A 67 -14.11 -13.01 18.55
C THR A 67 -15.05 -13.08 17.34
N GLU A 68 -15.97 -12.12 17.21
CA GLU A 68 -16.89 -12.01 16.07
C GLU A 68 -16.13 -11.91 14.74
N TYR A 69 -15.18 -10.99 14.64
CA TYR A 69 -14.36 -10.82 13.44
C TYR A 69 -13.50 -12.04 13.14
N ALA A 70 -12.98 -12.72 14.16
CA ALA A 70 -12.25 -13.97 13.96
C ALA A 70 -13.16 -15.05 13.36
N TYR A 71 -14.39 -15.22 13.85
CA TYR A 71 -15.35 -16.16 13.24
C TYR A 71 -15.63 -15.82 11.78
N SER A 72 -15.94 -14.56 11.48
CA SER A 72 -16.17 -14.12 10.10
C SER A 72 -14.95 -14.33 9.20
N ALA A 73 -13.75 -13.96 9.67
CA ALA A 73 -12.50 -14.11 8.93
C ALA A 73 -12.15 -15.58 8.68
N LEU A 74 -12.42 -16.47 9.64
CA LEU A 74 -12.17 -17.91 9.50
C LEU A 74 -13.13 -18.56 8.50
N ALA A 75 -14.37 -18.07 8.42
CA ALA A 75 -15.39 -18.52 7.46
C ALA A 75 -15.13 -18.05 6.01
N ILE A 76 -14.41 -16.95 5.83
CA ILE A 76 -14.01 -16.47 4.50
C ILE A 76 -12.99 -17.44 3.88
N ASN A 77 -13.39 -18.09 2.78
CA ASN A 77 -12.54 -19.03 2.03
C ASN A 77 -11.86 -18.35 0.83
N THR A 78 -11.07 -17.31 1.09
CA THR A 78 -10.26 -16.66 0.04
C THR A 78 -8.84 -17.22 0.03
N GLN A 79 -8.30 -17.43 -1.17
CA GLN A 79 -6.96 -18.00 -1.35
C GLN A 79 -5.82 -16.96 -1.19
N GLY A 80 -6.13 -15.70 -0.86
CA GLY A 80 -5.13 -14.67 -0.67
C GLY A 80 -5.70 -13.31 -0.25
N LEU A 81 -4.80 -12.42 0.16
CA LEU A 81 -5.11 -11.03 0.47
C LEU A 81 -4.95 -10.17 -0.78
N MET A 82 -5.94 -9.31 -1.06
CA MET A 82 -5.75 -8.20 -1.99
C MET A 82 -4.97 -7.10 -1.29
N HIS A 83 -4.17 -6.35 -2.04
CA HIS A 83 -3.43 -5.21 -1.49
C HIS A 83 -3.23 -4.12 -2.55
N GLU A 84 -3.18 -2.89 -2.07
CA GLU A 84 -2.80 -1.71 -2.82
C GLU A 84 -1.86 -0.87 -1.95
N THR A 85 -1.04 -0.03 -2.59
CA THR A 85 -0.11 0.87 -1.90
C THR A 85 -0.47 2.32 -2.19
N VAL A 86 -0.56 3.12 -1.14
CA VAL A 86 -0.80 4.57 -1.21
C VAL A 86 0.49 5.31 -0.83
N PRO A 87 0.92 6.35 -1.56
CA PRO A 87 0.28 6.89 -2.76
C PRO A 87 0.44 6.01 -4.01
N TYR A 88 -0.57 6.03 -4.89
CA TYR A 88 -0.53 5.30 -6.16
C TYR A 88 0.46 5.91 -7.14
N GLU A 89 0.96 5.12 -8.08
CA GLU A 89 1.78 5.61 -9.19
C GLU A 89 1.07 6.75 -9.96
N GLU A 90 1.86 7.71 -10.45
CA GLU A 90 1.40 8.98 -11.07
C GLU A 90 0.57 9.91 -10.17
N SER A 91 0.32 9.54 -8.91
CA SER A 91 -0.47 10.38 -7.98
C SER A 91 0.39 11.11 -6.94
N TYR A 92 1.72 11.05 -7.05
CA TYR A 92 2.63 11.69 -6.11
C TYR A 92 3.89 12.24 -6.76
N ALA A 93 4.50 13.22 -6.09
CA ALA A 93 5.83 13.72 -6.39
C ALA A 93 6.67 13.75 -5.12
N THR A 94 7.96 13.46 -5.26
CA THR A 94 8.90 13.62 -4.14
C THR A 94 9.31 15.09 -4.04
N LYS A 95 9.16 15.69 -2.86
CA LYS A 95 9.60 17.06 -2.57
C LYS A 95 10.48 17.10 -1.32
N ARG A 96 11.27 18.17 -1.19
CA ARG A 96 11.99 18.48 0.04
C ARG A 96 11.29 19.62 0.77
N VAL A 97 10.85 19.37 2.00
CA VAL A 97 10.24 20.37 2.88
C VAL A 97 11.01 20.36 4.20
N ASN A 98 11.51 21.51 4.65
CA ASN A 98 12.28 21.63 5.90
C ASN A 98 13.41 20.59 6.03
N ARG A 99 14.21 20.42 4.97
CA ARG A 99 15.31 19.43 4.86
C ARG A 99 14.88 17.95 4.91
N SER A 100 13.58 17.66 4.98
CA SER A 100 13.03 16.31 4.94
C SER A 100 12.54 15.95 3.54
N SER A 101 12.77 14.69 3.13
CA SER A 101 12.17 14.14 1.91
C SER A 101 10.74 13.71 2.21
N VAL A 102 9.77 14.25 1.49
CA VAL A 102 8.34 13.99 1.67
C VAL A 102 7.69 13.62 0.34
N LEU A 103 6.66 12.78 0.40
CA LEU A 103 5.79 12.52 -0.73
C LEU A 103 4.63 13.51 -0.68
N VAL A 104 4.49 14.33 -1.72
CA VAL A 104 3.34 15.22 -1.90
C VAL A 104 2.45 14.57 -2.95
N PHE A 105 1.23 14.20 -2.57
CA PHE A 105 0.35 13.40 -3.41
C PHE A 105 -1.03 14.03 -3.59
N ASP A 106 -1.67 13.69 -4.71
CA ASP A 106 -3.02 14.08 -5.07
C ASP A 106 -4.01 13.33 -4.16
N MET A 107 -4.41 13.98 -3.07
CA MET A 107 -5.36 13.43 -2.11
C MET A 107 -6.68 12.98 -2.77
N PRO A 108 -7.32 13.78 -3.66
CA PRO A 108 -8.50 13.35 -4.41
C PRO A 108 -8.33 12.04 -5.17
N LEU A 109 -7.28 11.94 -5.99
CA LEU A 109 -7.05 10.78 -6.84
C LEU A 109 -6.76 9.54 -5.98
N ASN A 110 -5.95 9.68 -4.93
CA ASN A 110 -5.67 8.58 -4.01
C ASN A 110 -6.92 8.14 -3.24
N ALA A 111 -7.74 9.08 -2.75
CA ALA A 111 -8.99 8.79 -2.06
C ALA A 111 -9.98 8.05 -2.97
N TRP A 112 -10.13 8.49 -4.22
CA TRP A 112 -10.94 7.82 -5.22
C TRP A 112 -10.46 6.38 -5.47
N ARG A 113 -9.15 6.18 -5.68
CA ARG A 113 -8.59 4.83 -5.91
C ARG A 113 -8.76 3.91 -4.71
N VAL A 114 -8.56 4.39 -3.48
CA VAL A 114 -8.81 3.60 -2.26
C VAL A 114 -10.28 3.19 -2.16
N HIS A 115 -11.20 4.11 -2.43
CA HIS A 115 -12.62 3.78 -2.41
C HIS A 115 -12.98 2.74 -3.49
N SER A 116 -12.52 2.95 -4.73
CA SER A 116 -12.68 2.00 -5.83
C SER A 116 -12.17 0.61 -5.47
N PHE A 117 -11.04 0.52 -4.76
CA PHE A 117 -10.48 -0.74 -4.29
C PHE A 117 -11.34 -1.41 -3.20
N ILE A 118 -11.80 -0.67 -2.20
CA ILE A 118 -12.57 -1.22 -1.07
C ILE A 118 -13.99 -1.62 -1.50
N TYR A 119 -14.65 -0.78 -2.31
CA TYR A 119 -16.06 -0.94 -2.68
C TYR A 119 -16.24 -1.45 -4.12
N LEU A 120 -15.19 -1.93 -4.78
CA LEU A 120 -15.24 -2.54 -6.12
C LEU A 120 -15.93 -1.66 -7.19
N ASN A 121 -15.71 -0.34 -7.10
CA ASN A 121 -16.37 0.68 -7.93
C ASN A 121 -17.90 0.80 -7.75
N GLU A 122 -18.46 0.25 -6.68
CA GLU A 122 -19.86 0.48 -6.30
C GLU A 122 -20.01 1.88 -5.69
N GLY A 123 -20.57 2.79 -6.47
CA GLY A 123 -20.79 4.18 -6.07
C GLY A 123 -19.53 5.05 -6.13
N GLU A 124 -19.69 6.30 -6.57
CA GLU A 124 -18.62 7.28 -6.44
C GLU A 124 -18.58 7.85 -5.01
N PRO A 125 -17.42 7.87 -4.34
CA PRO A 125 -17.29 8.47 -3.02
C PRO A 125 -17.64 9.96 -3.06
N GLU A 126 -18.60 10.38 -2.25
CA GLU A 126 -18.93 11.80 -2.06
C GLU A 126 -17.70 12.61 -1.62
N GLN A 127 -16.80 12.00 -0.84
CA GLN A 127 -15.56 12.61 -0.39
C GLN A 127 -14.55 12.85 -1.54
N ALA A 128 -14.54 12.04 -2.60
CA ALA A 128 -13.72 12.34 -3.78
C ALA A 128 -14.29 13.52 -4.58
N LYS A 129 -15.61 13.74 -4.51
CA LYS A 129 -16.26 14.92 -5.10
C LYS A 129 -15.89 16.19 -4.34
N LEU A 130 -15.80 16.12 -3.01
CA LEU A 130 -15.46 17.25 -2.13
C LEU A 130 -14.00 17.70 -2.19
N LEU A 131 -13.07 16.78 -2.52
CA LEU A 131 -11.64 17.09 -2.47
C LEU A 131 -11.08 17.67 -3.78
N GLN A 132 -11.87 17.85 -4.85
CA GLN A 132 -11.40 18.35 -6.15
C GLN A 132 -10.37 19.48 -6.01
N GLY A 133 -9.17 19.24 -6.58
CA GLY A 133 -7.90 19.83 -6.19
C GLY A 133 -7.90 21.34 -5.96
N GLY A 134 -7.41 21.74 -4.78
CA GLY A 134 -7.08 23.12 -4.47
C GLY A 134 -5.91 23.65 -5.32
N LYS A 135 -5.81 24.99 -5.41
CA LYS A 135 -4.95 25.80 -6.29
C LYS A 135 -3.42 25.59 -6.17
N SER A 136 -2.93 24.64 -5.38
CA SER A 136 -1.49 24.46 -5.08
C SER A 136 -0.84 23.22 -5.72
N LEU A 137 -1.57 22.52 -6.59
CA LEU A 137 -1.01 21.43 -7.39
C LEU A 137 -0.62 21.95 -8.79
N PRO A 138 0.43 21.40 -9.43
CA PRO A 138 0.65 21.64 -10.85
C PRO A 138 -0.62 21.27 -11.63
N PRO A 139 -0.88 21.90 -12.79
CA PRO A 139 -2.07 21.62 -13.59
C PRO A 139 -2.23 20.12 -13.74
N ARG A 140 -3.44 19.61 -13.48
CA ARG A 140 -3.82 18.23 -13.74
C ARG A 140 -3.24 17.86 -15.10
N THR A 141 -2.33 16.89 -15.14
CA THR A 141 -2.25 16.06 -16.34
C THR A 141 -3.67 15.52 -16.50
N PRO A 142 -4.37 15.78 -17.62
CA PRO A 142 -5.70 15.23 -17.82
C PRO A 142 -5.63 13.74 -17.52
N SER A 143 -6.59 13.23 -16.74
CA SER A 143 -6.68 11.79 -16.43
C SER A 143 -6.36 11.05 -17.73
N PRO A 144 -5.33 10.19 -17.76
CA PRO A 144 -5.14 9.36 -18.92
C PRO A 144 -6.41 8.51 -19.02
N THR A 145 -7.28 8.83 -19.98
CA THR A 145 -8.14 7.81 -20.57
C THR A 145 -7.16 6.73 -21.00
N LEU A 146 -7.14 5.61 -20.27
CA LEU A 146 -6.28 4.46 -20.55
C LEU A 146 -6.24 4.26 -22.07
N PRO A 147 -5.13 4.58 -22.76
CA PRO A 147 -5.06 4.25 -24.17
C PRO A 147 -4.92 2.73 -24.29
N PRO A 148 -5.57 2.10 -25.29
CA PRO A 148 -5.42 0.67 -25.56
C PRO A 148 -3.94 0.33 -25.81
N PRO A 149 -3.56 -0.95 -25.67
CA PRO A 149 -2.24 -1.29 -25.18
C PRO A 149 -1.19 -1.06 -26.28
N TYR A 150 -0.07 -0.44 -25.89
CA TYR A 150 1.14 -0.25 -26.70
C TYR A 150 0.97 0.72 -27.89
N ALA A 151 1.19 2.01 -27.67
CA ALA A 151 1.45 2.97 -28.75
C ALA A 151 2.87 3.53 -28.61
N GLU A 152 3.67 3.41 -29.66
CA GLU A 152 5.01 4.00 -29.77
C GLU A 152 4.95 5.54 -29.67
N GLY A 153 5.91 6.16 -28.97
CA GLY A 153 6.08 7.63 -28.97
C GLY A 153 6.26 8.33 -27.62
N TYR A 154 6.39 7.61 -26.50
CA TYR A 154 6.55 8.23 -25.17
C TYR A 154 7.97 8.71 -24.82
N GLU A 155 8.88 8.84 -25.79
CA GLU A 155 10.30 9.18 -25.51
C GLU A 155 10.56 10.68 -25.27
N GLU A 156 9.59 11.58 -25.51
CA GLU A 156 9.89 13.02 -25.54
C GLU A 156 9.86 13.73 -24.17
N TYR A 157 9.43 13.08 -23.08
CA TYR A 157 9.25 13.73 -21.76
C TYR A 157 10.45 13.65 -20.80
N TYR A 158 11.57 13.03 -21.20
CA TYR A 158 12.77 12.88 -20.36
C TYR A 158 14.02 13.59 -20.90
N ASN A 159 13.89 14.71 -21.61
CA ASN A 159 15.06 15.53 -21.88
C ASN A 159 15.38 16.43 -20.67
N ILE A 160 15.99 15.82 -19.66
CA ILE A 160 16.53 16.52 -18.48
C ILE A 160 17.95 16.97 -18.85
N PRO A 161 18.28 18.28 -18.86
CA PRO A 161 19.65 18.71 -19.12
C PRO A 161 20.57 18.11 -18.05
N GLU A 162 21.71 17.55 -18.48
CA GLU A 162 22.72 17.03 -17.56
C GLU A 162 23.14 18.12 -16.55
N PRO A 163 23.35 17.78 -15.27
CA PRO A 163 23.79 18.75 -14.29
C PRO A 163 25.18 19.27 -14.67
N GLU A 164 25.31 20.60 -14.77
CA GLU A 164 26.62 21.28 -14.92
C GLU A 164 27.60 20.72 -13.90
N GLN A 165 28.75 20.25 -14.40
CA GLN A 165 29.85 19.78 -13.56
C GLN A 165 30.28 20.89 -12.62
N ALA A 166 30.30 20.60 -11.32
CA ALA A 166 30.80 21.53 -10.33
C ALA A 166 32.27 21.88 -10.64
N PRO A 167 32.68 23.16 -10.56
CA PRO A 167 34.04 23.58 -10.88
C PRO A 167 35.06 22.94 -9.91
N GLU A 168 36.24 22.62 -10.46
CA GLU A 168 37.36 21.87 -9.85
C GLU A 168 37.87 22.40 -8.50
#